data_AF-A0A7K1TYG9-F1
#
_entry.id   AF-A0A7K1TYG9-F1
#
_cell.length_a   1.000
_cell.length_b   1.000
_cell.length_c   1.000
_cell.angle_alpha   90.00
_cell.angle_beta   90.00
_cell.angle_gamma   90.00
#
_symmetry.space_group_name_H-M   'P 1'
#
loop_
_entity.id
_entity.type
_entity.pdbx_description
1 polymer ?
#
loop_
_entity_poly.entity_id
_entity_poly.type
_entity_poly.pdbx_seq_one_letter_code
_entity_poly.pdbx_strand_id
1 'polypeptide(L)' 'MQDQREIEPVNIPFYGALERALQPSVKRPVNANDYYQQHFGFFCKQEWVWEKKTQLPVKVRLGSYQEAQRIEGKW' A
#
# COMPACT_ATOMS: atom_id res chain seq x y z
N MET A 1 35.84 33.88 10.76
CA MET A 1 34.83 33.76 11.83
C MET A 1 33.85 32.68 11.40
N GLN A 2 33.80 31.59 12.20
CA GLN A 2 32.84 30.47 12.20
C GLN A 2 32.76 29.58 10.93
N ASP A 3 32.62 28.26 10.98
CA ASP A 3 32.63 27.24 12.03
C ASP A 3 32.66 25.89 11.26
N GLN A 4 33.74 25.12 11.38
CA GLN A 4 33.83 23.78 10.78
C GLN A 4 33.21 22.79 11.76
N ARG A 5 31.99 22.33 11.50
CA ARG A 5 31.43 21.16 12.19
C ARG A 5 31.98 19.89 11.55
N GLU A 6 33.02 19.34 12.15
CA GLU A 6 33.45 17.95 11.91
C GLU A 6 32.28 17.01 12.20
N ILE A 7 31.94 16.19 11.21
CA ILE A 7 31.01 15.07 11.37
C ILE A 7 31.87 13.87 11.76
N GLU A 8 31.93 13.60 13.06
CA GLU A 8 32.53 12.38 13.61
C GLU A 8 31.78 11.14 13.08
N PRO A 9 32.48 10.07 12.67
CA PRO A 9 31.84 8.88 12.14
C PRO A 9 31.02 8.18 13.23
N VAL A 10 29.70 8.07 13.02
CA VAL A 10 28.81 7.29 13.86
C VAL A 10 29.30 5.84 13.87
N ASN A 11 29.91 5.45 14.99
CA ASN A 11 30.27 4.07 15.29
C ASN A 11 28.98 3.27 15.49
N ILE A 12 28.50 2.66 14.40
CA ILE A 12 27.39 1.69 14.47
C ILE A 12 27.97 0.41 15.07
N PRO A 13 27.55 -0.01 16.27
CA PRO A 13 28.10 -1.20 16.89
C PRO A 13 27.81 -2.43 16.01
N PHE A 14 28.88 -3.17 15.73
CA PHE A 14 28.94 -4.40 14.94
C PHE A 14 27.85 -5.45 15.29
N TYR A 15 27.32 -5.40 16.51
CA TYR A 15 26.24 -6.28 16.99
C TYR A 15 24.90 -6.11 16.26
N GLY A 16 24.60 -4.94 15.68
CA GLY A 16 23.32 -4.71 14.99
C GLY A 16 23.16 -5.47 13.65
N ALA A 17 24.27 -5.87 13.03
CA ALA A 17 24.25 -6.57 11.75
C ALA A 17 23.92 -8.07 11.90
N LEU A 18 24.34 -8.71 13.00
CA LEU A 18 24.09 -10.13 13.25
C LEU A 18 22.63 -10.39 13.67
N GLU A 19 22.00 -9.46 14.40
CA GLU A 19 20.58 -9.60 14.81
C GLU A 19 19.59 -9.59 13.64
N ARG A 20 19.96 -9.01 12.49
CA ARG A 20 19.09 -8.99 11.30
C ARG A 20 19.10 -10.30 10.51
N ALA A 21 20.15 -11.12 10.67
CA ALA A 21 20.32 -12.37 9.92
C ALA A 21 19.52 -13.55 10.49
N LEU A 22 19.06 -13.46 11.74
CA LEU A 22 18.37 -14.54 12.45
C LEU A 22 16.87 -14.31 12.66
N GLN A 23 16.26 -13.33 11.96
CA GLN A 23 14.83 -13.13 12.09
C GLN A 23 14.08 -14.30 11.45
N PRO A 24 13.29 -15.08 12.22
CA PRO A 24 12.48 -16.14 11.65
C PRO A 24 11.51 -15.51 10.65
N SER A 25 11.56 -15.98 9.40
CA SER A 25 10.64 -15.57 8.36
C SER A 25 9.24 -16.07 8.73
N VAL A 26 8.47 -15.21 9.39
CA VAL A 26 7.07 -15.47 9.73
C VAL A 26 6.30 -15.58 8.42
N LYS A 27 6.03 -16.82 7.99
CA LYS A 27 5.16 -17.09 6.85
C LYS A 27 3.75 -16.65 7.23
N ARG A 28 3.32 -15.50 6.70
CA ARG A 28 1.93 -15.05 6.85
C ARG A 28 1.02 -16.06 6.16
N PRO A 29 -0.17 -16.37 6.71
CA PRO A 29 -1.08 -17.39 6.17
C PRO A 29 -1.55 -17.08 4.75
N VAL A 30 -1.42 -15.82 4.31
CA VAL A 30 -1.66 -15.39 2.94
C VAL A 30 -0.44 -14.60 2.49
N ASN A 31 0.22 -15.07 1.42
CA ASN A 31 1.21 -14.28 0.72
C ASN A 31 0.50 -13.11 0.03
N ALA A 32 1.07 -11.90 0.08
CA ALA A 32 0.49 -10.73 -0.55
C ALA A 32 0.22 -10.93 -2.06
N ASN A 33 0.98 -11.83 -2.70
CA ASN A 33 0.85 -12.19 -4.10
C ASN A 33 -0.29 -13.18 -4.44
N ASP A 34 -0.78 -13.96 -3.48
CA ASP A 34 -1.51 -15.20 -3.83
C ASP A 34 -3.03 -15.02 -3.95
N TYR A 35 -3.64 -14.01 -3.32
CA TYR A 35 -5.10 -13.84 -3.38
C TYR A 35 -5.52 -12.40 -3.67
N TYR A 36 -5.01 -11.45 -2.89
CA TYR A 36 -5.40 -10.04 -3.01
C TYR A 36 -4.95 -9.42 -4.34
N GLN A 37 -3.73 -9.74 -4.80
CA GLN A 37 -3.17 -9.17 -6.03
C GLN A 37 -3.82 -9.65 -7.33
N GLN A 38 -4.39 -10.85 -7.36
CA GLN A 38 -4.93 -11.44 -8.58
C GLN A 38 -6.29 -10.86 -9.00
N HIS A 39 -7.05 -10.29 -8.05
CA HIS A 39 -8.46 -9.92 -8.27
C HIS A 39 -8.78 -8.43 -8.08
N PHE A 40 -7.77 -7.56 -7.90
CA PHE A 40 -7.98 -6.11 -7.74
C PHE A 40 -8.82 -5.45 -8.85
N GLY A 41 -8.82 -6.01 -10.06
CA GLY A 41 -9.54 -5.46 -11.21
C GLY A 41 -10.92 -6.07 -11.49
N PHE A 42 -11.45 -6.98 -10.65
CA PHE A 42 -12.73 -7.63 -10.94
C PHE A 42 -13.87 -6.61 -11.05
N PHE A 43 -14.03 -5.74 -10.05
CA PHE A 43 -15.08 -4.73 -10.06
C PHE A 43 -14.88 -3.70 -11.17
N CYS A 44 -13.66 -3.21 -11.37
CA CYS A 44 -13.35 -2.23 -12.42
C CYS A 44 -13.68 -2.76 -13.84
N LYS A 45 -13.41 -4.04 -14.13
CA LYS A 45 -13.79 -4.66 -15.41
C LYS A 45 -15.29 -4.80 -15.57
N GLN A 46 -16.01 -5.16 -14.51
CA GLN A 46 -17.47 -5.32 -14.56
C GLN A 46 -18.18 -3.97 -14.69
N GLU A 47 -17.72 -2.96 -13.96
CA GLU A 47 -18.18 -1.58 -14.09
C GLU A 47 -18.02 -1.11 -15.54
N TRP A 48 -16.85 -1.31 -16.14
CA TRP A 48 -16.62 -0.94 -17.54
C TRP A 48 -17.61 -1.61 -18.50
N VAL A 49 -17.84 -2.93 -18.36
CA VAL A 49 -18.80 -3.65 -19.21
C VAL A 49 -20.22 -3.13 -18.99
N TRP A 50 -20.60 -2.80 -17.76
CA TRP A 50 -21.89 -2.20 -17.44
C TRP A 50 -22.04 -0.80 -18.01
N GLU A 51 -21.06 0.07 -17.86
CA GLU A 51 -21.06 1.42 -18.43
C GLU A 51 -21.21 1.38 -19.95
N LYS A 52 -20.58 0.43 -20.64
CA LYS A 52 -20.77 0.24 -22.09
C LYS A 52 -22.18 -0.20 -22.46
N LYS A 53 -22.85 -0.97 -21.61
CA LYS A 53 -24.20 -1.48 -21.85
C LYS A 53 -25.28 -0.45 -21.50
N THR A 54 -25.11 0.31 -20.42
CA THR A 54 -26.12 1.25 -19.90
C THR A 54 -25.89 2.69 -20.34
N GLN A 55 -24.69 3.02 -20.84
CA GLN A 55 -24.23 4.38 -21.14
C GLN A 55 -24.32 5.34 -19.94
N LEU A 56 -24.48 4.81 -18.73
CA LEU A 56 -24.46 5.56 -17.48
C LEU A 56 -23.13 5.33 -16.77
N PRO A 57 -22.51 6.35 -16.17
CA PRO A 57 -21.31 6.18 -15.35
C PRO A 57 -21.68 5.51 -14.02
N VAL A 58 -21.48 4.19 -13.94
CA VAL A 58 -21.82 3.38 -12.77
C VAL A 58 -20.55 3.11 -11.98
N LYS A 59 -20.53 3.54 -10.71
CA LYS A 59 -19.44 3.30 -9.77
C LYS A 59 -19.94 2.53 -8.56
N VAL A 60 -19.45 1.31 -8.40
CA VAL A 60 -19.68 0.42 -7.28
C VAL A 60 -18.59 0.67 -6.25
N ARG A 61 -18.97 1.29 -5.14
CA ARG A 61 -18.09 1.52 -4.00
C ARG A 61 -18.52 0.67 -2.82
N LEU A 62 -17.55 0.15 -2.07
CA LEU A 62 -17.81 -0.57 -0.84
C LEU A 62 -17.88 0.43 0.32
N GLY A 63 -18.97 0.41 1.08
CA GLY A 63 -19.18 1.27 2.25
C GLY A 63 -20.25 2.35 2.06
N SER A 64 -20.29 3.31 2.99
CA SER A 64 -21.23 4.43 2.90
C SER A 64 -20.76 5.44 1.83
N TYR A 65 -21.71 6.02 1.11
CA TYR A 65 -21.42 7.00 0.06
C TYR A 65 -20.56 8.16 0.56
N GLN A 66 -20.88 8.67 1.75
CA GLN A 66 -20.17 9.78 2.41
C GLN A 66 -18.71 9.44 2.71
N GLU A 67 -18.43 8.23 3.20
CA GLU A 67 -17.08 7.80 3.52
C GLU A 67 -16.25 7.62 2.24
N ALA A 68 -16.84 7.02 1.22
CA ALA A 68 -16.19 6.90 -0.08
C ALA A 68 -15.89 8.26 -0.73
N GLN A 69 -16.80 9.23 -0.57
CA GLN A 69 -16.64 10.58 -1.11
C GLN A 69 -15.55 11.36 -0.38
N ARG A 70 -15.47 11.19 0.95
CA ARG A 70 -14.39 11.70 1.80
C ARG A 70 -13.02 11.16 1.37
N ILE A 71 -12.91 9.85 1.12
CA ILE A 71 -11.66 9.20 0.67
C ILE A 71 -11.24 9.69 -0.72
N GLU A 72 -12.21 9.95 -1.61
CA GLU A 72 -11.95 10.55 -2.92
C GLU A 72 -11.66 12.06 -2.89
N GLY A 73 -11.74 12.70 -1.72
CA GLY A 73 -11.50 14.14 -1.56
C GLY A 73 -12.59 15.03 -2.14
N LYS A 74 -13.78 14.47 -2.37
CA LYS A 74 -14.97 15.23 -2.80
C LYS A 74 -15.75 15.58 -1.54
N TRP A 75 -16.00 16.87 -1.34
CA TRP A 75 -16.74 17.41 -0.20
C TRP A 75 -18.13 17.83 -0.66
#